data_AF-A0A2R2MNA3-F1
#
_entry.id   AF-A0A2R2MNA3-F1
#
_cell.length_a   1.000
_cell.length_b   1.000
_cell.length_c   1.000
_cell.angle_alpha   90.00
_cell.angle_beta   90.00
_cell.angle_gamma   90.00
#
_symmetry.space_group_name_H-M   'P 1'
#
loop_
_entity.id
_entity.type
_entity.pdbx_description
1 polymer ?
#
loop_
_entity_poly.entity_id
_entity_poly.type
_entity_poly.pdbx_seq_one_letter_code
_entity_poly.pdbx_strand_id
1 'polypeptide(L)'
;MSASSALIALVVFCLLTSTEGHLIQRRQVNQTETSPQQCAVSDRLLDMLQNVVQTQQQELKTLDNKYDDLLVTLESKYDDLLVKYTTLVETTAELQINVAKCTSEKQGADGKDCAELYKNGLKLSGVYTITPSNGQSPFDVYCDMTTDGGGWTVFQKRMDGSVDFYRGWEDYKHGFGNLNGEYWLGNDQINLLTHQGHYELRVDLEDATGVKVYARYDNFAVSSERTNYQLTLGAYSGDAGDSLAYHNGASFSTKDRDNDTYEKNCAQKFKGAWWYKACHNSNLNGLYHLGDHSSNADGVNWETFKGDHHSLKSTEMKVRPVGFKSTNIVIGRQVNQTETSPQQCAVTDRLLDMLQNVVRTQQQELKTLENKYDDLLVNLESKYDDLLVKYTTLVETTAEMQKNVAKFTSEGQGADGKDCAELYKNGLKLSGVYTITPSNGQSPFDVYCDMTTDGGGWTVFQKRMDGSVDFYRGWQDYKHGFGNLNGEYWLGNDQINLLTHQGHYELRVDLEDATGVKVYARYDNFAVSSERTNYQLTLGAYSGDAGLFIS
;
A
#
# COMPACT_ATOMS: atom_id res chain seq x y z
N MET A 1 -26.38 23.72 -9.24
CA MET A 1 -25.93 24.62 -10.32
C MET A 1 -25.14 25.74 -9.67
N SER A 2 -23.81 25.65 -9.69
CA SER A 2 -22.93 26.61 -9.00
C SER A 2 -22.86 27.92 -9.80
N ALA A 3 -22.45 29.02 -9.13
CA ALA A 3 -22.19 30.31 -9.77
C ALA A 3 -21.22 30.19 -10.97
N SER A 4 -20.38 29.16 -10.98
CA SER A 4 -19.44 28.80 -12.06
C SER A 4 -20.15 28.40 -13.36
N SER A 5 -21.30 27.70 -13.30
CA SER A 5 -22.06 27.30 -14.49
C SER A 5 -22.77 28.48 -15.16
N ALA A 6 -23.17 29.49 -14.37
CA ALA A 6 -23.79 30.72 -14.89
C ALA A 6 -22.75 31.65 -15.54
N LEU A 7 -21.51 31.67 -15.02
CA LEU A 7 -20.42 32.47 -15.58
C LEU A 7 -19.92 31.92 -16.92
N ILE A 8 -19.77 30.59 -17.04
CA ILE A 8 -19.39 29.94 -18.31
C ILE A 8 -20.48 30.19 -19.38
N ALA A 9 -21.76 30.16 -19.00
CA ALA A 9 -22.86 30.49 -19.91
C ALA A 9 -22.83 31.96 -20.38
N LEU A 10 -22.47 32.91 -19.51
CA LEU A 10 -22.27 34.32 -19.85
C LEU A 10 -21.07 34.55 -20.78
N VAL A 11 -19.97 33.80 -20.59
CA VAL A 11 -18.77 33.85 -21.44
C VAL A 11 -19.05 33.30 -22.83
N VAL A 12 -19.76 32.17 -22.94
CA VAL A 12 -20.19 31.60 -24.22
C VAL A 12 -21.19 32.53 -24.94
N PHE A 13 -22.08 33.20 -24.20
CA PHE A 13 -23.03 34.16 -24.77
C PHE A 13 -22.34 35.41 -25.35
N CYS A 14 -21.32 35.96 -24.68
CA CYS A 14 -20.51 37.07 -25.21
C CYS A 14 -19.72 36.68 -26.47
N LEU A 15 -19.14 35.48 -26.49
CA LEU A 15 -18.38 34.97 -27.65
C LEU A 15 -19.28 34.69 -28.86
N LEU A 16 -20.53 34.26 -28.66
CA LEU A 16 -21.48 34.05 -29.76
C LEU A 16 -22.00 35.37 -30.33
N THR A 17 -22.22 36.40 -29.50
CA THR A 17 -22.70 37.72 -29.98
C THR A 17 -21.67 38.50 -30.81
N SER A 18 -20.38 38.16 -30.78
CA SER A 18 -19.35 38.78 -31.62
C SER A 18 -19.17 38.09 -32.98
N THR A 19 -19.65 36.85 -33.13
CA THR A 19 -19.52 36.08 -34.38
C THR A 19 -20.52 36.48 -35.47
N GLU A 20 -21.63 37.17 -35.14
CA GLU A 20 -22.59 37.66 -36.15
C GLU A 20 -22.16 38.97 -36.86
N GLY A 21 -21.04 39.60 -36.47
CA GLY A 21 -20.53 40.82 -37.09
C GLY A 21 -19.79 40.63 -38.44
N HIS A 22 -19.62 39.40 -38.92
CA HIS A 22 -18.69 39.08 -40.01
C HIS A 22 -19.24 39.17 -41.44
N LEU A 23 -20.38 39.84 -41.66
CA LEU A 23 -20.92 40.12 -42.99
C LEU A 23 -21.36 41.59 -43.10
N ILE A 24 -20.46 42.51 -43.48
CA ILE A 24 -20.71 43.71 -44.30
C ILE A 24 -19.36 44.35 -44.70
N GLN A 25 -19.31 44.83 -45.94
CA GLN A 25 -18.17 45.16 -46.80
C GLN A 25 -17.18 46.25 -46.33
N ARG A 26 -15.96 46.14 -46.91
CA ARG A 26 -15.01 47.24 -47.18
C ARG A 26 -15.70 48.56 -47.54
N ARG A 27 -15.51 49.59 -46.72
CA ARG A 27 -15.50 51.00 -47.15
C ARG A 27 -14.52 51.78 -46.29
N GLN A 28 -13.64 52.56 -46.92
CA GLN A 28 -12.72 53.49 -46.28
C GLN A 28 -13.48 54.44 -45.35
N VAL A 29 -13.11 54.49 -44.07
CA VAL A 29 -13.37 55.62 -43.18
C VAL A 29 -12.10 55.88 -42.37
N ASN A 30 -11.74 57.16 -42.34
CA ASN A 30 -10.57 57.75 -41.71
C ASN A 30 -10.46 57.46 -40.21
N GLN A 31 -9.24 57.58 -39.71
CA GLN A 31 -8.88 57.78 -38.30
C GLN A 31 -9.95 58.58 -37.54
N THR A 32 -10.54 57.97 -36.51
CA THR A 32 -10.76 58.52 -35.14
C THR A 32 -11.67 57.54 -34.37
N GLU A 33 -11.31 57.29 -33.11
CA GLU A 33 -12.12 56.60 -32.07
C GLU A 33 -12.24 55.07 -32.13
N THR A 34 -11.16 54.35 -31.78
CA THR A 34 -11.28 53.09 -31.03
C THR A 34 -10.97 53.37 -29.55
N SER A 35 -12.04 53.45 -28.77
CA SER A 35 -12.11 53.84 -27.35
C SER A 35 -11.32 52.91 -26.41
N PRO A 36 -10.79 53.43 -25.27
CA PRO A 36 -10.23 52.67 -24.14
C PRO A 36 -11.11 51.54 -23.57
N GLN A 37 -12.37 51.44 -24.00
CA GLN A 37 -13.33 50.44 -23.53
C GLN A 37 -13.04 49.01 -24.01
N GLN A 38 -12.40 48.79 -25.16
CA GLN A 38 -12.08 47.42 -25.62
C GLN A 38 -10.95 46.78 -24.80
N CYS A 39 -9.90 47.53 -24.47
CA CYS A 39 -8.80 47.08 -23.58
C CYS A 39 -9.26 46.94 -22.12
N ALA A 40 -10.14 47.81 -21.63
CA ALA A 40 -10.67 47.70 -20.27
C ALA A 40 -11.53 46.44 -20.05
N VAL A 41 -12.14 45.90 -21.12
CA VAL A 41 -12.90 44.64 -21.06
C VAL A 41 -11.97 43.43 -21.05
N SER A 42 -10.84 43.45 -21.79
CA SER A 42 -9.84 42.37 -21.75
C SER A 42 -9.09 42.31 -20.41
N ASP A 43 -8.75 43.46 -19.83
CA ASP A 43 -8.04 43.52 -18.54
C ASP A 43 -8.92 43.03 -17.39
N ARG A 44 -10.20 43.43 -17.36
CA ARG A 44 -11.17 42.91 -16.37
C ARG A 44 -11.40 41.41 -16.51
N LEU A 45 -11.42 40.89 -17.75
CA LEU A 45 -11.61 39.46 -17.99
C LEU A 45 -10.40 38.65 -17.51
N LEU A 46 -9.18 39.16 -17.72
CA LEU A 46 -7.94 38.55 -17.25
C LEU A 46 -7.85 38.54 -15.71
N ASP A 47 -8.21 39.65 -15.08
CA ASP A 47 -8.23 39.80 -13.62
C ASP A 47 -9.30 38.89 -12.99
N MET A 48 -10.47 38.76 -13.64
CA MET A 48 -11.49 37.78 -13.24
C MET A 48 -10.99 36.33 -13.38
N LEU A 49 -10.25 36.00 -14.43
CA LEU A 49 -9.68 34.66 -14.63
C LEU A 49 -8.60 34.33 -13.62
N GLN A 50 -7.70 35.28 -13.34
CA GLN A 50 -6.67 35.14 -12.30
C GLN A 50 -7.30 34.98 -10.92
N ASN A 51 -8.34 35.75 -10.60
CA ASN A 51 -9.09 35.59 -9.35
C ASN A 51 -9.76 34.21 -9.25
N VAL A 52 -10.32 33.68 -10.35
CA VAL A 52 -10.89 32.32 -10.36
C VAL A 52 -9.82 31.26 -10.11
N VAL A 53 -8.66 31.35 -10.77
CA VAL A 53 -7.54 30.42 -10.55
C VAL A 53 -7.02 30.50 -9.11
N GLN A 54 -6.81 31.70 -8.58
CA GLN A 54 -6.35 31.90 -7.20
C GLN A 54 -7.37 31.39 -6.18
N THR A 55 -8.67 31.63 -6.41
CA THR A 55 -9.73 31.14 -5.53
C THR A 55 -9.75 29.61 -5.51
N GLN A 56 -9.66 28.97 -6.68
CA GLN A 56 -9.64 27.50 -6.75
C GLN A 56 -8.35 26.90 -6.18
N GLN A 57 -7.21 27.57 -6.35
CA GLN A 57 -5.95 27.18 -5.68
C GLN A 57 -6.08 27.21 -4.15
N GLN A 58 -6.74 28.23 -3.61
CA GLN A 58 -6.95 28.34 -2.17
C GLN A 58 -7.91 27.27 -1.66
N GLU A 59 -8.96 26.95 -2.42
CA GLU A 59 -9.89 25.86 -2.09
C GLU A 59 -9.19 24.49 -2.11
N LEU A 60 -8.29 24.25 -3.09
CA LEU A 60 -7.47 23.04 -3.16
C LEU A 60 -6.52 22.92 -1.97
N LYS A 61 -5.76 23.97 -1.64
CA LYS A 61 -4.89 23.97 -0.45
C LYS A 61 -5.67 23.72 0.84
N THR A 62 -6.88 24.29 0.94
CA THR A 62 -7.75 24.07 2.10
C THR A 62 -8.23 22.63 2.18
N LEU A 63 -8.47 21.98 1.04
CA LEU A 63 -8.89 20.59 0.97
C LEU A 63 -7.73 19.64 1.27
N ASP A 64 -6.53 19.94 0.78
CA ASP A 64 -5.28 19.21 1.03
C ASP A 64 -4.96 19.19 2.53
N ASN A 65 -4.99 20.35 3.19
CA ASN A 65 -4.81 20.44 4.65
C ASN A 65 -5.87 19.65 5.44
N LYS A 66 -7.12 19.60 4.96
CA LYS A 66 -8.18 18.80 5.59
C LYS A 66 -8.00 17.30 5.38
N TYR A 67 -7.41 16.91 4.24
CA TYR A 67 -7.05 15.54 3.95
C TYR A 67 -5.95 15.07 4.90
N ASP A 68 -4.89 15.86 5.07
CA ASP A 68 -3.79 15.57 6.00
C ASP A 68 -4.27 15.44 7.45
N ASP A 69 -5.11 16.38 7.91
CA ASP A 69 -5.70 16.33 9.27
C ASP A 69 -6.57 15.08 9.49
N LEU A 70 -7.33 14.68 8.46
CA LEU A 70 -8.14 13.47 8.49
C LEU A 70 -7.26 12.22 8.53
N LEU A 71 -6.18 12.17 7.73
CA LEU A 71 -5.24 11.06 7.68
C LEU A 71 -4.57 10.85 9.03
N VAL A 72 -4.01 11.91 9.63
CA VAL A 72 -3.38 11.87 10.97
C VAL A 72 -4.38 11.43 12.04
N THR A 73 -5.62 11.92 11.98
CA THR A 73 -6.67 11.51 12.93
C THR A 73 -7.02 10.03 12.79
N LEU A 74 -7.00 9.50 11.57
CA LEU A 74 -7.36 8.11 11.27
C LEU A 74 -6.23 7.16 11.71
N GLU A 75 -4.98 7.50 11.41
CA GLU A 75 -3.78 6.78 11.87
C GLU A 75 -3.73 6.72 13.40
N SER A 76 -3.96 7.84 14.09
CA SER A 76 -3.98 7.88 15.55
C SER A 76 -5.05 6.97 16.17
N LYS A 77 -6.24 6.89 15.55
CA LYS A 77 -7.30 5.98 15.99
C LYS A 77 -6.96 4.52 15.75
N TYR A 78 -6.29 4.23 14.64
CA TYR A 78 -5.81 2.89 14.32
C TYR A 78 -4.77 2.43 15.34
N ASP A 79 -3.79 3.29 15.67
CA ASP A 79 -2.76 3.00 16.68
C ASP A 79 -3.36 2.76 18.08
N ASP A 80 -4.29 3.61 18.52
CA ASP A 80 -4.99 3.41 19.81
C ASP A 80 -5.76 2.08 19.85
N LEU A 81 -6.38 1.69 18.73
CA LEU A 81 -7.09 0.42 18.62
C LEU A 81 -6.14 -0.78 18.59
N LEU A 82 -5.00 -0.67 17.90
CA LEU A 82 -3.97 -1.68 17.84
C LEU A 82 -3.35 -1.95 19.22
N VAL A 83 -3.11 -0.89 20.00
CA VAL A 83 -2.64 -1.00 21.39
C VAL A 83 -3.67 -1.75 22.25
N LYS A 84 -4.96 -1.36 22.18
CA LYS A 84 -6.04 -2.04 22.92
C LYS A 84 -6.14 -3.52 22.56
N TYR A 85 -6.03 -3.84 21.27
CA TYR A 85 -6.06 -5.21 20.78
C TYR A 85 -4.84 -6.02 21.27
N THR A 86 -3.65 -5.44 21.21
CA THR A 86 -2.41 -6.09 21.68
C THR A 86 -2.49 -6.39 23.19
N THR A 87 -2.92 -5.42 23.99
CA THR A 87 -3.13 -5.63 25.44
C THR A 87 -4.17 -6.72 25.70
N LEU A 88 -5.26 -6.78 24.93
CA LEU A 88 -6.27 -7.83 25.07
C LEU A 88 -5.68 -9.21 24.77
N VAL A 89 -4.90 -9.35 23.68
CA VAL A 89 -4.25 -10.62 23.31
C VAL A 89 -3.28 -11.07 24.40
N GLU A 90 -2.44 -10.18 24.90
CA GLU A 90 -1.50 -10.45 26.00
C GLU A 90 -2.23 -10.90 27.27
N THR A 91 -3.26 -10.16 27.67
CA THR A 91 -4.07 -10.50 28.85
C THR A 91 -4.78 -11.86 28.66
N THR A 92 -5.20 -12.17 27.43
CA THR A 92 -5.84 -13.46 27.13
C THR A 92 -4.83 -14.60 27.16
N ALA A 93 -3.60 -14.39 26.67
CA ALA A 93 -2.51 -15.37 26.76
C ALA A 93 -2.13 -15.64 28.21
N GLU A 94 -2.04 -14.60 29.05
CA GLU A 94 -1.80 -14.75 30.50
C GLU A 94 -2.94 -15.53 31.18
N LEU A 95 -4.19 -15.21 30.86
CA LEU A 95 -5.35 -15.95 31.36
C LEU A 95 -5.35 -17.40 30.89
N GLN A 96 -4.99 -17.67 29.63
CA GLN A 96 -4.84 -19.02 29.10
C GLN A 96 -3.74 -19.80 29.83
N ILE A 97 -2.59 -19.18 30.12
CA ILE A 97 -1.53 -19.79 30.92
C ILE A 97 -2.01 -20.09 32.34
N ASN A 98 -2.75 -19.18 32.97
CA ASN A 98 -3.28 -19.38 34.31
C ASN A 98 -4.38 -20.47 34.35
N VAL A 99 -5.20 -20.57 33.32
CA VAL A 99 -6.19 -21.64 33.15
C VAL A 99 -5.52 -22.99 32.84
N ALA A 100 -4.48 -23.02 32.01
CA ALA A 100 -3.67 -24.19 31.73
C ALA A 100 -2.96 -24.69 33.00
N LYS A 101 -2.47 -23.78 33.84
CA LYS A 101 -1.94 -24.11 35.18
C LYS A 101 -3.03 -24.68 36.09
N CYS A 102 -4.26 -24.15 36.11
CA CYS A 102 -5.35 -24.76 36.87
C CYS A 102 -5.80 -26.13 36.31
N THR A 103 -5.65 -26.40 35.01
CA THR A 103 -5.89 -27.73 34.42
C THR A 103 -4.71 -28.68 34.59
N SER A 104 -3.52 -28.16 34.88
CA SER A 104 -2.31 -28.95 35.15
C SER A 104 -2.37 -29.75 36.46
N GLU A 105 -3.28 -29.42 37.39
CA GLU A 105 -3.56 -30.28 38.54
C GLU A 105 -4.26 -31.61 38.13
N LYS A 106 -4.64 -31.77 36.85
CA LYS A 106 -5.03 -33.04 36.19
C LYS A 106 -3.95 -33.63 35.25
N GLN A 107 -2.70 -33.15 35.24
CA GLN A 107 -1.59 -33.67 34.39
C GLN A 107 -1.05 -35.06 34.82
N GLY A 108 -1.94 -36.00 35.11
CA GLY A 108 -1.61 -37.43 35.29
C GLY A 108 -2.18 -38.33 34.20
N ALA A 109 -2.86 -37.78 33.19
CA ALA A 109 -3.49 -38.56 32.14
C ALA A 109 -2.48 -38.88 31.02
N ASP A 110 -1.83 -40.04 31.12
CA ASP A 110 -1.06 -40.63 30.03
C ASP A 110 -2.00 -41.00 28.86
N GLY A 111 -1.56 -40.74 27.62
CA GLY A 111 -2.35 -41.00 26.42
C GLY A 111 -1.47 -41.07 25.19
N LYS A 112 -1.69 -42.06 24.33
CA LYS A 112 -0.84 -42.33 23.16
C LYS A 112 -1.09 -41.40 21.97
N ASP A 113 -2.20 -40.66 22.02
CA ASP A 113 -2.68 -39.75 21.01
C ASP A 113 -3.71 -38.79 21.63
N CYS A 114 -4.11 -37.75 20.90
CA CYS A 114 -5.10 -36.78 21.37
C CYS A 114 -6.48 -37.40 21.61
N ALA A 115 -6.81 -38.54 20.99
CA ALA A 115 -8.09 -39.20 21.16
C ALA A 115 -8.17 -39.92 22.51
N GLU A 116 -7.07 -40.51 22.98
CA GLU A 116 -6.96 -41.08 24.33
C GLU A 116 -6.96 -39.99 25.40
N LEU A 117 -6.21 -38.90 25.18
CA LEU A 117 -6.28 -37.71 26.04
C LEU A 117 -7.72 -37.15 26.14
N TYR A 118 -8.43 -37.10 25.01
CA TYR A 118 -9.83 -36.69 24.97
C TYR A 118 -10.74 -37.62 25.77
N LYS A 119 -10.55 -38.94 25.67
CA LYS A 119 -11.29 -39.92 26.47
C LYS A 119 -10.98 -39.82 27.96
N ASN A 120 -9.75 -39.47 28.31
CA ASN A 120 -9.30 -39.21 29.69
C ASN A 120 -9.83 -37.89 30.26
N GLY A 121 -10.61 -37.13 29.49
CA GLY A 121 -11.33 -35.96 29.97
C GLY A 121 -10.65 -34.62 29.63
N LEU A 122 -9.58 -34.62 28.85
CA LEU A 122 -8.97 -33.39 28.34
C LEU A 122 -9.75 -32.90 27.11
N LYS A 123 -10.55 -31.85 27.29
CA LYS A 123 -11.50 -31.37 26.25
C LYS A 123 -11.11 -30.05 25.60
N LEU A 124 -10.03 -29.40 26.07
CA LEU A 124 -9.58 -28.12 25.53
C LEU A 124 -8.54 -28.35 24.45
N SER A 125 -8.65 -27.64 23.33
CA SER A 125 -7.62 -27.66 22.29
C SER A 125 -6.35 -26.98 22.80
N GLY A 126 -5.18 -27.48 22.39
CA GLY A 126 -3.89 -26.96 22.84
C GLY A 126 -2.77 -27.95 22.67
N VAL A 127 -1.58 -27.58 23.14
CA VAL A 127 -0.40 -28.44 23.12
C VAL A 127 -0.43 -29.42 24.29
N TYR A 128 -0.25 -30.70 23.99
CA TYR A 128 -0.17 -31.78 24.96
C TYR A 128 0.99 -32.71 24.63
N THR A 129 1.59 -33.29 25.66
CA THR A 129 2.53 -34.40 25.51
C THR A 129 1.78 -35.71 25.36
N ILE A 130 2.15 -36.53 24.38
CA ILE A 130 1.61 -37.88 24.16
C ILE A 130 2.71 -38.93 24.26
N THR A 131 2.32 -40.17 24.58
CA THR A 131 3.24 -41.32 24.70
C THR A 131 2.82 -42.45 23.75
N PRO A 132 3.26 -42.46 22.48
CA PRO A 132 2.89 -43.52 21.54
C PRO A 132 3.22 -44.94 22.05
N SER A 133 2.35 -45.91 21.74
CA SER A 133 2.38 -47.26 22.35
C SER A 133 3.59 -48.12 21.98
N ASN A 134 4.47 -47.65 21.09
CA ASN A 134 5.63 -48.40 20.58
C ASN A 134 6.90 -48.24 21.44
N GLY A 135 6.80 -47.64 22.63
CA GLY A 135 7.90 -47.53 23.59
C GLY A 135 8.92 -46.44 23.27
N GLN A 136 8.59 -45.51 22.38
CA GLN A 136 9.41 -44.33 22.12
C GLN A 136 9.13 -43.21 23.14
N SER A 137 10.08 -42.26 23.22
CA SER A 137 9.98 -41.13 24.13
C SER A 137 8.74 -40.29 23.85
N PRO A 138 8.08 -39.76 24.91
CA PRO A 138 6.97 -38.83 24.75
C PRO A 138 7.38 -37.60 23.93
N PHE A 139 6.43 -37.03 23.19
CA PHE A 139 6.62 -35.78 22.46
C PHE A 139 5.35 -34.95 22.43
N ASP A 140 5.52 -33.66 22.16
CA ASP A 140 4.42 -32.69 22.17
C ASP A 140 3.70 -32.64 20.81
N VAL A 141 2.38 -32.51 20.86
CA VAL A 141 1.49 -32.36 19.71
C VAL A 141 0.43 -31.31 19.99
N TYR A 142 -0.10 -30.68 18.94
CA TYR A 142 -1.32 -29.90 19.08
C TYR A 142 -2.54 -30.81 18.96
N CYS A 143 -3.39 -30.80 19.99
CA CYS A 143 -4.66 -31.50 19.99
C CYS A 143 -5.81 -30.55 19.65
N ASP A 144 -6.55 -30.87 18.60
CA ASP A 144 -7.84 -30.25 18.32
C ASP A 144 -8.95 -31.10 18.97
N MET A 145 -9.44 -30.60 20.11
CA MET A 145 -10.45 -31.25 20.94
C MET A 145 -11.87 -30.81 20.57
N THR A 146 -12.03 -30.02 19.52
CA THR A 146 -13.29 -29.33 19.20
C THR A 146 -13.89 -29.77 17.86
N THR A 147 -13.09 -29.86 16.81
CA THR A 147 -13.58 -30.14 15.45
C THR A 147 -14.15 -31.55 15.39
N ASP A 148 -15.37 -31.70 14.88
CA ASP A 148 -16.01 -33.01 14.65
C ASP A 148 -15.95 -33.96 15.87
N GLY A 149 -16.25 -33.44 17.06
CA GLY A 149 -16.22 -34.23 18.30
C GLY A 149 -14.84 -34.41 18.92
N GLY A 150 -13.80 -33.77 18.38
CA GLY A 150 -12.48 -33.64 18.99
C GLY A 150 -11.60 -34.90 18.95
N GLY A 151 -10.50 -34.85 19.69
CA GLY A 151 -9.53 -35.94 19.79
C GLY A 151 -8.60 -36.05 18.57
N TRP A 152 -8.41 -34.97 17.83
CA TRP A 152 -7.54 -34.95 16.66
C TRP A 152 -6.11 -34.58 17.05
N THR A 153 -5.15 -35.35 16.54
CA THR A 153 -3.73 -35.00 16.59
C THR A 153 -3.36 -34.27 15.31
N VAL A 154 -3.05 -32.97 15.40
CA VAL A 154 -2.66 -32.15 14.24
C VAL A 154 -1.18 -32.38 13.94
N PHE A 155 -0.82 -32.58 12.66
CA PHE A 155 0.56 -32.83 12.26
C PHE A 155 1.10 -31.87 11.19
N GLN A 156 0.21 -31.10 10.54
CA GLN A 156 0.59 -30.01 9.65
C GLN A 156 -0.38 -28.86 9.85
N LYS A 157 0.15 -27.63 9.85
CA LYS A 157 -0.67 -26.41 9.93
C LYS A 157 -0.05 -25.26 9.12
N ARG A 158 -0.87 -24.60 8.29
CA ARG A 158 -0.60 -23.36 7.55
C ARG A 158 -1.68 -22.33 7.85
N MET A 159 -1.33 -21.06 8.04
CA MET A 159 -2.27 -20.00 8.39
C MET A 159 -1.81 -18.57 8.06
N ASP A 160 -0.52 -18.30 7.96
CA ASP A 160 0.01 -16.93 7.85
C ASP A 160 1.34 -16.79 7.08
N GLY A 161 1.99 -17.90 6.71
CA GLY A 161 3.28 -17.88 6.02
C GLY A 161 4.47 -17.52 6.92
N SER A 162 4.30 -17.53 8.24
CA SER A 162 5.39 -17.24 9.21
C SER A 162 6.51 -18.27 9.20
N VAL A 163 6.27 -19.48 8.68
CA VAL A 163 7.26 -20.55 8.62
C VAL A 163 7.57 -20.91 7.16
N ASP A 164 8.86 -20.98 6.83
CA ASP A 164 9.32 -21.48 5.53
C ASP A 164 9.19 -23.01 5.47
N PHE A 165 8.38 -23.52 4.53
CA PHE A 165 8.19 -24.96 4.26
C PHE A 165 9.10 -25.50 3.15
N TYR A 166 9.91 -24.67 2.49
CA TYR A 166 10.86 -25.13 1.46
C TYR A 166 12.16 -25.69 2.08
N ARG A 167 11.99 -26.77 2.85
CA ARG A 167 13.01 -27.38 3.71
C ARG A 167 13.60 -28.68 3.14
N GLY A 168 14.69 -29.15 3.74
CA GLY A 168 15.38 -30.38 3.33
C GLY A 168 14.82 -31.65 4.00
N TRP A 169 15.39 -32.81 3.68
CA TRP A 169 14.96 -34.11 4.19
C TRP A 169 15.00 -34.19 5.72
N GLU A 170 16.11 -33.74 6.32
CA GLU A 170 16.30 -33.82 7.77
C GLU A 170 15.31 -32.96 8.56
N ASP A 171 14.93 -31.80 8.03
CA ASP A 171 13.92 -30.93 8.64
C ASP A 171 12.54 -31.61 8.61
N TYR A 172 12.14 -32.15 7.46
CA TYR A 172 10.87 -32.88 7.33
C TYR A 172 10.84 -34.19 8.11
N LYS A 173 12.00 -34.82 8.32
CA LYS A 173 12.15 -36.01 9.17
C LYS A 173 11.85 -35.70 10.64
N HIS A 174 12.47 -34.66 11.19
CA HIS A 174 12.40 -34.33 12.62
C HIS A 174 11.28 -33.36 13.00
N GLY A 175 10.73 -32.62 12.04
CA GLY A 175 9.73 -31.58 12.26
C GLY A 175 10.33 -30.18 12.44
N PHE A 176 9.50 -29.17 12.22
CA PHE A 176 9.87 -27.75 12.32
C PHE A 176 8.63 -26.88 12.54
N GLY A 177 8.85 -25.64 13.01
CA GLY A 177 7.78 -24.67 13.27
C GLY A 177 7.36 -24.61 14.73
N ASN A 178 6.16 -24.09 14.99
CA ASN A 178 5.59 -23.93 16.32
C ASN A 178 4.23 -24.63 16.41
N LEU A 179 4.02 -25.49 17.41
CA LEU A 179 2.76 -26.21 17.61
C LEU A 179 1.55 -25.28 17.83
N ASN A 180 1.77 -24.04 18.26
CA ASN A 180 0.73 -23.00 18.38
C ASN A 180 0.59 -22.11 17.12
N GLY A 181 1.39 -22.33 16.09
CA GLY A 181 1.40 -21.57 14.83
C GLY A 181 1.49 -22.50 13.61
N GLU A 182 2.30 -22.14 12.61
CA GLU A 182 2.59 -23.01 11.48
C GLU A 182 3.66 -24.05 11.83
N TYR A 183 3.46 -25.31 11.43
CA TYR A 183 4.44 -26.37 11.67
C TYR A 183 4.23 -27.61 10.79
N TRP A 184 5.28 -28.42 10.74
CA TRP A 184 5.27 -29.82 10.32
C TRP A 184 5.77 -30.67 11.49
N LEU A 185 5.01 -31.68 11.90
CA LEU A 185 5.32 -32.47 13.10
C LEU A 185 6.59 -33.30 12.98
N GLY A 186 6.95 -33.72 11.76
CA GLY A 186 8.07 -34.63 11.50
C GLY A 186 7.59 -35.99 10.99
N ASN A 187 8.24 -36.48 9.93
CA ASN A 187 7.87 -37.74 9.28
C ASN A 187 8.08 -38.94 10.20
N ASP A 188 9.10 -38.90 11.08
CA ASP A 188 9.29 -39.94 12.09
C ASP A 188 8.08 -40.00 13.04
N GLN A 189 7.65 -38.86 13.57
CA GLN A 189 6.50 -38.75 14.47
C GLN A 189 5.19 -39.16 13.79
N ILE A 190 4.97 -38.76 12.54
CA ILE A 190 3.79 -39.16 11.76
C ILE A 190 3.81 -40.67 11.49
N ASN A 191 4.96 -41.26 11.17
CA ASN A 191 5.11 -42.71 11.04
C ASN A 191 4.73 -43.41 12.36
N LEU A 192 5.27 -42.97 13.50
CA LEU A 192 4.99 -43.54 14.82
C LEU A 192 3.49 -43.50 15.16
N LEU A 193 2.85 -42.35 14.94
CA LEU A 193 1.41 -42.16 15.19
C LEU A 193 0.55 -43.07 14.32
N THR A 194 0.88 -43.19 13.04
CA THR A 194 0.05 -43.94 12.09
C THR A 194 0.32 -45.44 12.09
N HIS A 195 1.42 -45.91 12.70
CA HIS A 195 1.76 -47.33 12.81
C HIS A 195 1.30 -47.99 14.12
N GLN A 196 0.88 -47.20 15.12
CA GLN A 196 0.34 -47.75 16.38
C GLN A 196 -1.14 -48.18 16.30
N GLY A 197 -1.81 -47.97 15.16
CA GLY A 197 -3.21 -48.38 14.96
C GLY A 197 -3.76 -47.92 13.60
N HIS A 198 -5.06 -48.08 13.40
CA HIS A 198 -5.75 -47.57 12.20
C HIS A 198 -6.25 -46.15 12.44
N TYR A 199 -5.80 -45.19 11.63
CA TYR A 199 -6.13 -43.78 11.74
C TYR A 199 -6.85 -43.26 10.50
N GLU A 200 -7.88 -42.44 10.72
CA GLU A 200 -8.46 -41.57 9.70
C GLU A 200 -7.63 -40.27 9.58
N LEU A 201 -7.54 -39.74 8.37
CA LEU A 201 -7.02 -38.39 8.10
C LEU A 201 -8.18 -37.44 7.84
N ARG A 202 -8.10 -36.25 8.41
CA ARG A 202 -8.90 -35.08 8.02
C ARG A 202 -7.97 -33.96 7.58
N VAL A 203 -8.33 -33.31 6.49
CA VAL A 203 -7.68 -32.11 5.97
C VAL A 203 -8.72 -31.00 5.96
N ASP A 204 -8.53 -29.98 6.78
CA ASP A 204 -9.36 -28.77 6.81
C ASP A 204 -8.69 -27.68 5.96
N LEU A 205 -9.47 -27.00 5.10
CA LEU A 205 -8.97 -26.03 4.12
C LEU A 205 -9.82 -24.75 4.16
N GLU A 206 -9.19 -23.58 4.07
CA GLU A 206 -9.84 -22.28 3.95
C GLU A 206 -9.21 -21.46 2.81
N ASP A 207 -10.02 -20.87 1.94
CA ASP A 207 -9.55 -19.95 0.90
C ASP A 207 -9.40 -18.50 1.42
N ALA A 208 -8.83 -17.61 0.59
CA ALA A 208 -8.65 -16.20 0.95
C ALA A 208 -9.98 -15.45 1.18
N THR A 209 -11.10 -15.96 0.65
CA THR A 209 -12.44 -15.37 0.81
C THR A 209 -13.19 -15.89 2.04
N GLY A 210 -12.61 -16.84 2.77
CA GLY A 210 -13.17 -17.44 4.00
C GLY A 210 -14.04 -18.68 3.78
N VAL A 211 -14.09 -19.23 2.56
CA VAL A 211 -14.81 -20.49 2.28
C VAL A 211 -14.02 -21.64 2.88
N LYS A 212 -14.72 -22.48 3.67
CA LYS A 212 -14.14 -23.64 4.36
C LYS A 212 -14.67 -24.94 3.78
N VAL A 213 -13.77 -25.86 3.49
CA VAL A 213 -14.06 -27.22 3.02
C VAL A 213 -13.15 -28.21 3.73
N TYR A 214 -13.47 -29.50 3.66
CA TYR A 214 -12.65 -30.56 4.22
C TYR A 214 -12.59 -31.80 3.33
N ALA A 215 -11.49 -32.54 3.46
CA ALA A 215 -11.31 -33.89 2.93
C ALA A 215 -11.06 -34.87 4.07
N ARG A 216 -11.58 -36.10 3.95
CA ARG A 216 -11.34 -37.20 4.88
C ARG A 216 -10.95 -38.46 4.14
N TYR A 217 -10.08 -39.25 4.76
CA TYR A 217 -9.67 -40.57 4.30
C TYR A 217 -9.79 -41.55 5.46
N ASP A 218 -10.51 -42.65 5.27
CA ASP A 218 -10.77 -43.65 6.32
C ASP A 218 -9.55 -44.50 6.73
N ASN A 219 -8.43 -44.31 6.04
CA ASN A 219 -7.12 -44.84 6.40
C ASN A 219 -6.04 -43.84 5.98
N PHE A 220 -5.07 -43.60 6.87
CA PHE A 220 -3.87 -42.82 6.60
C PHE A 220 -2.68 -43.44 7.32
N ALA A 221 -1.66 -43.78 6.55
CA ALA A 221 -0.39 -44.25 7.09
C ALA A 221 0.79 -43.70 6.31
N VAL A 222 1.85 -43.40 7.05
CA VAL A 222 3.14 -42.96 6.50
C VAL A 222 4.17 -43.99 6.88
N SER A 223 4.78 -44.66 5.90
CA SER A 223 5.73 -45.76 6.13
C SER A 223 7.04 -45.27 6.77
N SER A 224 7.95 -46.18 7.12
CA SER A 224 9.25 -45.79 7.71
C SER A 224 10.15 -45.06 6.71
N GLU A 225 11.22 -44.44 7.20
CA GLU A 225 12.26 -43.82 6.37
C GLU A 225 12.89 -44.80 5.36
N ARG A 226 12.99 -46.09 5.69
CA ARG A 226 13.55 -47.13 4.80
C ARG A 226 12.77 -47.27 3.50
N THR A 227 11.51 -46.89 3.53
CA THR A 227 10.58 -46.86 2.39
C THR A 227 10.19 -45.43 2.04
N ASN A 228 11.08 -44.46 2.31
CA ASN A 228 10.94 -43.05 1.98
C ASN A 228 9.61 -42.42 2.45
N TYR A 229 9.13 -42.81 3.63
CA TYR A 229 7.87 -42.30 4.19
C TYR A 229 6.66 -42.43 3.23
N GLN A 230 6.59 -43.54 2.48
CA GLN A 230 5.52 -43.79 1.51
C GLN A 230 4.12 -43.61 2.12
N LEU A 231 3.26 -42.86 1.41
CA LEU A 231 1.87 -42.57 1.78
C LEU A 231 0.95 -43.74 1.44
N THR A 232 0.06 -44.08 2.38
CA THR A 232 -1.09 -44.96 2.17
C THR A 232 -2.37 -44.24 2.56
N LEU A 233 -3.34 -44.21 1.65
CA LEU A 233 -4.68 -43.63 1.85
C LEU A 233 -5.79 -44.65 1.63
N GLY A 234 -6.86 -44.48 2.39
CA GLY A 234 -8.12 -45.20 2.25
C GLY A 234 -9.14 -44.47 1.37
N ALA A 235 -10.42 -44.77 1.58
CA ALA A 235 -11.53 -44.18 0.83
C ALA A 235 -11.77 -42.72 1.22
N TYR A 236 -11.97 -41.88 0.20
CA TYR A 236 -12.25 -40.45 0.35
C TYR A 236 -13.71 -40.18 0.76
N SER A 237 -13.90 -39.13 1.57
CA SER A 237 -15.17 -38.43 1.75
C SER A 237 -14.91 -36.94 2.07
N GLY A 238 -15.88 -36.07 1.83
CA GLY A 238 -15.74 -34.63 2.11
C GLY A 238 -16.36 -33.76 1.02
N ASP A 239 -16.17 -32.46 1.15
CA ASP A 239 -16.69 -31.44 0.24
C ASP A 239 -15.58 -30.64 -0.48
N ALA A 240 -14.30 -30.89 -0.15
CA ALA A 240 -13.16 -30.25 -0.80
C ALA A 240 -12.83 -30.78 -2.22
N GLY A 241 -13.48 -31.87 -2.65
CA GLY A 241 -12.97 -32.71 -3.74
C GLY A 241 -11.72 -33.50 -3.35
N ASP A 242 -11.36 -34.52 -4.13
CA ASP A 242 -10.25 -35.42 -3.84
C ASP A 242 -9.00 -35.07 -4.65
N SER A 243 -8.11 -34.28 -4.05
CA SER A 243 -6.80 -33.92 -4.61
C SER A 243 -5.62 -34.65 -3.97
N LEU A 244 -5.88 -35.63 -3.08
CA LEU A 244 -4.81 -36.40 -2.42
C LEU A 244 -4.75 -37.86 -2.90
N ALA A 245 -5.83 -38.43 -3.45
CA ALA A 245 -5.81 -39.79 -3.98
C ALA A 245 -4.74 -40.01 -5.07
N TYR A 246 -4.47 -38.99 -5.89
CA TYR A 246 -3.37 -39.04 -6.86
C TYR A 246 -2.02 -39.37 -6.20
N HIS A 247 -1.81 -38.94 -4.96
CA HIS A 247 -0.57 -39.11 -4.21
C HIS A 247 -0.47 -40.47 -3.49
N ASN A 248 -1.53 -41.27 -3.47
CA ASN A 248 -1.52 -42.57 -2.80
C ASN A 248 -0.43 -43.49 -3.37
N GLY A 249 0.35 -44.12 -2.47
CA GLY A 249 1.49 -44.97 -2.80
C GLY A 249 2.77 -44.24 -3.20
N ALA A 250 2.79 -42.90 -3.25
CA ALA A 250 4.00 -42.14 -3.57
C ALA A 250 4.95 -42.05 -2.36
N SER A 251 6.25 -42.01 -2.64
CA SER A 251 7.29 -41.71 -1.65
C SER A 251 7.35 -40.21 -1.38
N PHE A 252 7.80 -39.82 -0.19
CA PHE A 252 8.00 -38.43 0.15
C PHE A 252 9.24 -37.88 -0.56
N SER A 253 9.19 -36.65 -1.08
CA SER A 253 10.30 -36.01 -1.80
C SER A 253 10.53 -34.59 -1.27
N THR A 254 11.81 -34.22 -1.13
CA THR A 254 12.28 -32.89 -0.71
C THR A 254 13.25 -32.31 -1.74
N LYS A 255 13.63 -31.04 -1.57
CA LYS A 255 14.55 -30.34 -2.49
C LYS A 255 15.92 -31.01 -2.65
N ASP A 256 16.31 -31.83 -1.67
CA ASP A 256 17.59 -32.53 -1.54
C ASP A 256 17.47 -34.06 -1.63
N ARG A 257 16.25 -34.62 -1.72
CA ARG A 257 16.02 -36.06 -1.91
C ARG A 257 14.81 -36.31 -2.81
N ASP A 258 15.11 -36.68 -4.05
CA ASP A 258 14.12 -36.96 -5.09
C ASP A 258 13.67 -38.42 -5.04
N ASN A 259 12.41 -38.66 -4.72
CA ASN A 259 11.76 -39.97 -4.76
C ASN A 259 10.46 -39.94 -5.59
N ASP A 260 10.28 -38.93 -6.44
CA ASP A 260 9.08 -38.80 -7.26
C ASP A 260 9.21 -39.57 -8.59
N THR A 261 8.17 -39.52 -9.43
CA THR A 261 8.14 -40.28 -10.69
C THR A 261 8.34 -39.39 -11.92
N TYR A 262 8.67 -38.11 -11.72
CA TYR A 262 8.90 -37.16 -12.80
C TYR A 262 10.37 -37.18 -13.25
N GLU A 263 10.66 -36.69 -14.45
CA GLU A 263 12.04 -36.63 -14.96
C GLU A 263 12.92 -35.61 -14.22
N LYS A 264 12.31 -34.66 -13.50
CA LYS A 264 12.96 -33.62 -12.71
C LYS A 264 12.38 -33.64 -11.31
N ASN A 265 13.11 -33.09 -10.35
CA ASN A 265 12.66 -33.03 -8.97
C ASN A 265 11.44 -32.10 -8.80
N CYS A 266 10.28 -32.68 -8.50
CA CYS A 266 9.03 -31.95 -8.27
C CYS A 266 9.12 -31.01 -7.06
N ALA A 267 9.80 -31.42 -5.99
CA ALA A 267 9.98 -30.60 -4.78
C ALA A 267 10.76 -29.31 -5.08
N GLN A 268 11.80 -29.38 -5.92
CA GLN A 268 12.52 -28.18 -6.38
C GLN A 268 11.66 -27.30 -7.29
N LYS A 269 10.82 -27.90 -8.15
CA LYS A 269 9.94 -27.16 -9.06
C LYS A 269 8.82 -26.42 -8.31
N PHE A 270 8.12 -27.12 -7.42
CA PHE A 270 6.91 -26.64 -6.72
C PHE A 270 7.14 -26.20 -5.27
N LYS A 271 8.41 -26.04 -4.88
CA LYS A 271 8.85 -25.27 -3.70
C LYS A 271 8.27 -25.74 -2.36
N GLY A 272 8.03 -27.04 -2.25
CA GLY A 272 7.57 -27.70 -1.02
C GLY A 272 8.09 -29.12 -0.96
N ALA A 273 7.78 -29.84 0.12
CA ALA A 273 8.01 -31.28 0.21
C ALA A 273 6.70 -32.03 0.35
N TRP A 274 6.54 -33.09 -0.42
CA TRP A 274 5.28 -33.80 -0.52
C TRP A 274 5.48 -35.22 -1.06
N TRP A 275 4.40 -36.00 -1.06
CA TRP A 275 4.32 -37.30 -1.73
C TRP A 275 4.13 -37.14 -3.24
N TYR A 276 5.09 -36.51 -3.92
CA TYR A 276 4.98 -36.16 -5.34
C TYR A 276 4.97 -37.41 -6.25
N LYS A 277 4.27 -37.31 -7.38
CA LYS A 277 4.39 -38.19 -8.55
C LYS A 277 4.91 -37.40 -9.74
N ALA A 278 4.07 -37.01 -10.69
CA ALA A 278 4.45 -36.13 -11.81
C ALA A 278 3.42 -35.02 -12.06
N CYS A 279 3.31 -33.99 -11.22
CA CYS A 279 3.96 -33.84 -9.91
C CYS A 279 2.94 -33.89 -8.78
N HIS A 280 1.90 -33.06 -8.83
CA HIS A 280 0.90 -33.02 -7.77
C HIS A 280 -0.48 -32.58 -8.26
N ASN A 281 -1.49 -32.97 -7.48
CA ASN A 281 -2.82 -32.39 -7.48
C ASN A 281 -3.10 -31.61 -6.18
N SER A 282 -2.22 -31.77 -5.18
CA SER A 282 -2.20 -30.97 -3.94
C SER A 282 -0.76 -30.68 -3.50
N ASN A 283 -0.54 -29.47 -2.98
CA ASN A 283 0.77 -29.03 -2.49
C ASN A 283 0.61 -28.17 -1.23
N LEU A 284 0.11 -28.76 -0.14
CA LEU A 284 -0.17 -27.99 1.10
C LEU A 284 1.10 -27.44 1.78
N ASN A 285 2.27 -27.95 1.37
CA ASN A 285 3.59 -27.53 1.85
C ASN A 285 4.31 -26.58 0.88
N GLY A 286 3.62 -26.05 -0.14
CA GLY A 286 4.15 -25.06 -1.07
C GLY A 286 4.32 -23.67 -0.46
N LEU A 287 4.71 -22.72 -1.32
CA LEU A 287 4.89 -21.32 -0.97
C LEU A 287 3.56 -20.67 -0.55
N TYR A 288 3.65 -19.81 0.45
CA TYR A 288 2.51 -19.07 0.95
C TYR A 288 2.33 -17.77 0.14
N HIS A 289 1.46 -17.81 -0.87
CA HIS A 289 1.15 -16.65 -1.73
C HIS A 289 -0.14 -15.92 -1.34
N LEU A 290 -0.98 -16.54 -0.50
CA LEU A 290 -2.31 -16.05 -0.07
C LEU A 290 -3.19 -15.53 -1.21
N GLY A 291 -4.07 -16.39 -1.74
CA GLY A 291 -4.97 -16.04 -2.84
C GLY A 291 -4.35 -16.28 -4.22
N ASP A 292 -4.81 -15.54 -5.22
CA ASP A 292 -4.39 -15.72 -6.62
C ASP A 292 -2.91 -15.37 -6.82
N HIS A 293 -2.20 -16.19 -7.59
CA HIS A 293 -0.79 -15.98 -7.92
C HIS A 293 -0.47 -16.36 -9.38
N SER A 294 0.52 -15.67 -9.96
CA SER A 294 0.95 -15.88 -11.36
C SER A 294 1.97 -16.99 -11.54
N SER A 295 2.58 -17.46 -10.44
CA SER A 295 3.52 -18.57 -10.45
C SER A 295 2.82 -19.91 -10.67
N ASN A 296 3.51 -20.84 -11.33
CA ASN A 296 2.91 -22.09 -11.79
C ASN A 296 2.89 -23.15 -10.67
N ALA A 297 1.78 -23.26 -9.96
CA ALA A 297 1.44 -24.36 -9.03
C ALA A 297 2.42 -24.62 -7.88
N ASP A 298 3.17 -23.60 -7.46
CA ASP A 298 4.12 -23.67 -6.35
C ASP A 298 3.54 -23.17 -5.02
N GLY A 299 2.24 -22.86 -4.99
CA GLY A 299 1.52 -22.38 -3.83
C GLY A 299 1.00 -23.48 -2.89
N VAL A 300 0.24 -23.08 -1.87
CA VAL A 300 -0.56 -23.97 -1.00
C VAL A 300 -1.82 -24.38 -1.76
N ASN A 301 -1.70 -25.38 -2.64
CA ASN A 301 -2.75 -25.70 -3.60
C ASN A 301 -3.55 -26.96 -3.26
N TRP A 302 -4.84 -26.94 -3.62
CA TRP A 302 -5.74 -28.10 -3.65
C TRP A 302 -6.60 -28.02 -4.92
N GLU A 303 -6.21 -28.79 -5.95
CA GLU A 303 -6.70 -28.63 -7.33
C GLU A 303 -8.23 -28.62 -7.43
N THR A 304 -8.90 -29.55 -6.76
CA THR A 304 -10.37 -29.72 -6.86
C THR A 304 -11.16 -28.62 -6.14
N PHE A 305 -10.51 -27.80 -5.33
CA PHE A 305 -11.15 -26.68 -4.62
C PHE A 305 -10.89 -25.34 -5.32
N LYS A 306 -9.62 -25.00 -5.59
CA LYS A 306 -9.23 -23.69 -6.16
C LYS A 306 -8.24 -23.76 -7.32
N GLY A 307 -7.93 -24.96 -7.80
CA GLY A 307 -6.92 -25.14 -8.83
C GLY A 307 -5.50 -24.92 -8.30
N ASP A 308 -4.63 -24.51 -9.21
CA ASP A 308 -3.18 -24.47 -9.07
C ASP A 308 -2.59 -23.05 -9.13
N HIS A 309 -3.42 -22.04 -9.37
CA HIS A 309 -3.04 -20.62 -9.38
C HIS A 309 -3.66 -19.83 -8.21
N HIS A 310 -4.15 -20.54 -7.20
CA HIS A 310 -4.73 -19.97 -5.99
C HIS A 310 -4.18 -20.69 -4.75
N SER A 311 -3.50 -19.94 -3.88
CA SER A 311 -2.87 -20.43 -2.66
C SER A 311 -3.83 -20.26 -1.49
N LEU A 312 -4.12 -21.35 -0.78
CA LEU A 312 -5.08 -21.36 0.33
C LEU A 312 -4.57 -20.53 1.52
N LYS A 313 -5.52 -19.95 2.26
CA LYS A 313 -5.26 -19.13 3.45
C LYS A 313 -4.92 -19.98 4.66
N SER A 314 -5.66 -21.08 4.89
CA SER A 314 -5.31 -21.99 5.99
C SER A 314 -5.51 -23.44 5.62
N THR A 315 -4.63 -24.29 6.16
CA THR A 315 -4.70 -25.74 5.99
C THR A 315 -4.31 -26.42 7.30
N GLU A 316 -5.05 -27.43 7.72
CA GLU A 316 -4.67 -28.30 8.83
C GLU A 316 -4.81 -29.76 8.42
N MET A 317 -3.75 -30.55 8.58
CA MET A 317 -3.83 -32.01 8.46
C MET A 317 -3.77 -32.64 9.83
N LYS A 318 -4.74 -33.50 10.13
CA LYS A 318 -4.93 -34.09 11.46
C LYS A 318 -5.41 -35.53 11.39
N VAL A 319 -4.95 -36.36 12.32
CA VAL A 319 -5.30 -37.79 12.40
C VAL A 319 -6.06 -38.13 13.68
N ARG A 320 -6.89 -39.17 13.60
CA ARG A 320 -7.62 -39.73 14.74
C ARG A 320 -7.86 -41.23 14.54
N PRO A 321 -7.91 -42.08 15.58
CA PRO A 321 -8.21 -43.50 15.40
C PRO A 321 -9.57 -43.73 14.74
N VAL A 322 -9.64 -44.64 13.77
CA VAL A 322 -10.90 -45.02 13.10
C VAL A 322 -11.88 -45.58 14.12
N GLY A 323 -13.16 -45.18 14.02
CA GLY A 323 -14.20 -45.62 14.94
C GLY A 323 -14.18 -44.92 16.31
N PHE A 324 -13.39 -43.84 16.45
CA PHE A 324 -13.51 -42.95 17.59
C PHE A 324 -14.95 -42.44 17.75
N LYS A 325 -15.49 -42.57 18.96
CA LYS A 325 -16.79 -42.00 19.35
C LYS A 325 -16.54 -41.06 20.51
N SER A 326 -16.98 -39.81 20.37
CA SER A 326 -17.01 -38.87 21.48
C SER A 326 -17.97 -39.42 22.53
N THR A 327 -17.45 -39.86 23.67
CA THR A 327 -18.29 -40.17 24.83
C THR A 327 -18.78 -38.87 25.42
N ASN A 328 -20.07 -38.57 25.22
CA ASN A 328 -20.80 -37.61 26.05
C ASN A 328 -20.84 -38.20 27.47
N ILE A 329 -19.80 -37.96 28.27
CA ILE A 329 -19.88 -38.20 29.71
C ILE A 329 -20.86 -37.15 30.25
N VAL A 330 -22.14 -37.52 30.29
CA VAL A 330 -23.10 -36.92 31.21
C VAL A 330 -22.50 -37.16 32.59
N ILE A 331 -22.03 -36.11 33.26
CA ILE A 331 -21.55 -36.21 34.64
C ILE A 331 -22.78 -36.51 35.52
N GLY A 332 -23.10 -37.80 35.62
CA GLY A 332 -24.18 -38.35 36.41
C GLY A 332 -23.62 -39.21 37.54
N ARG A 333 -23.49 -38.58 38.71
CA ARG A 333 -23.64 -39.15 40.07
C ARG A 333 -22.45 -39.88 40.76
N GLN A 334 -22.11 -39.24 41.88
CA GLN A 334 -21.60 -39.71 43.19
C GLN A 334 -20.18 -40.28 43.32
N VAL A 335 -19.31 -39.45 43.92
CA VAL A 335 -18.28 -39.90 44.86
C VAL A 335 -18.57 -39.22 46.22
N ASN A 336 -18.83 -40.05 47.22
CA ASN A 336 -18.79 -39.69 48.64
C ASN A 336 -17.35 -39.86 49.15
N GLN A 337 -16.99 -39.06 50.17
CA GLN A 337 -15.76 -39.06 50.98
C GLN A 337 -14.61 -38.22 50.39
N THR A 338 -13.85 -37.40 51.11
CA THR A 338 -13.96 -36.57 52.33
C THR A 338 -12.60 -35.86 52.40
N GLU A 339 -12.58 -34.55 52.69
CA GLU A 339 -11.40 -33.75 53.15
C GLU A 339 -10.28 -33.55 52.09
N THR A 340 -9.78 -32.37 51.72
CA THR A 340 -9.78 -30.98 52.23
C THR A 340 -9.67 -30.01 51.04
N SER A 341 -10.24 -28.80 51.18
CA SER A 341 -10.26 -27.65 50.24
C SER A 341 -9.06 -27.51 49.27
N PRO A 342 -9.35 -27.28 47.98
CA PRO A 342 -8.92 -26.05 47.31
C PRO A 342 -10.12 -25.33 46.69
N GLN A 343 -10.69 -24.42 47.46
CA GLN A 343 -11.71 -23.50 47.00
C GLN A 343 -11.07 -22.35 46.21
N GLN A 344 -10.49 -22.63 45.04
CA GLN A 344 -10.12 -21.57 44.08
C GLN A 344 -9.76 -22.03 42.66
N CYS A 345 -10.59 -22.85 41.99
CA CYS A 345 -10.61 -22.82 40.51
C CYS A 345 -11.93 -23.41 39.97
N ALA A 346 -13.01 -22.64 40.10
CA ALA A 346 -14.25 -22.88 39.34
C ALA A 346 -14.29 -21.92 38.14
N VAL A 347 -13.31 -22.01 37.25
CA VAL A 347 -13.41 -21.40 35.92
C VAL A 347 -14.06 -22.43 35.02
N THR A 348 -15.34 -22.23 34.69
CA THR A 348 -16.06 -23.11 33.76
C THR A 348 -15.50 -22.95 32.34
N ASP A 349 -15.45 -24.01 31.54
CA ASP A 349 -15.10 -23.97 30.10
C ASP A 349 -15.84 -22.87 29.33
N ARG A 350 -17.04 -22.48 29.80
CA ARG A 350 -17.81 -21.34 29.31
C ARG A 350 -17.06 -20.01 29.37
N LEU A 351 -16.26 -19.76 30.40
CA LEU A 351 -15.54 -18.49 30.56
C LEU A 351 -14.38 -18.39 29.57
N LEU A 352 -13.68 -19.50 29.32
CA LEU A 352 -12.61 -19.57 28.33
C LEU A 352 -13.16 -19.47 26.90
N ASP A 353 -14.26 -20.18 26.63
CA ASP A 353 -14.97 -20.06 25.34
C ASP A 353 -15.51 -18.64 25.15
N MET A 354 -16.08 -18.01 26.19
CA MET A 354 -16.47 -16.60 26.15
C MET A 354 -15.28 -15.67 25.86
N LEU A 355 -14.12 -15.89 26.49
CA LEU A 355 -12.92 -15.09 26.24
C LEU A 355 -12.38 -15.28 24.81
N GLN A 356 -12.31 -16.52 24.32
CA GLN A 356 -11.91 -16.82 22.95
C GLN A 356 -12.92 -16.27 21.93
N ASN A 357 -14.21 -16.31 22.24
CA ASN A 357 -15.27 -15.70 21.45
C ASN A 357 -15.13 -14.17 21.43
N VAL A 358 -14.81 -13.53 22.55
CA VAL A 358 -14.54 -12.09 22.63
C VAL A 358 -13.32 -11.71 21.79
N VAL A 359 -12.20 -12.44 21.92
CA VAL A 359 -11.00 -12.20 21.11
C VAL A 359 -11.28 -12.37 19.61
N ARG A 360 -11.99 -13.44 19.22
CA ARG A 360 -12.33 -13.70 17.82
C ARG A 360 -13.28 -12.63 17.26
N THR A 361 -14.24 -12.18 18.08
CA THR A 361 -15.18 -11.11 17.69
C THR A 361 -14.42 -9.81 17.50
N GLN A 362 -13.53 -9.45 18.42
CA GLN A 362 -12.72 -8.23 18.29
C GLN A 362 -11.71 -8.31 17.13
N GLN A 363 -11.12 -9.48 16.85
CA GLN A 363 -10.32 -9.69 15.64
C GLN A 363 -11.13 -9.44 14.36
N GLN A 364 -12.37 -9.93 14.31
CA GLN A 364 -13.24 -9.74 13.16
C GLN A 364 -13.66 -8.27 13.01
N GLU A 365 -13.94 -7.57 14.12
CA GLU A 365 -14.24 -6.14 14.12
C GLU A 365 -13.03 -5.31 13.66
N LEU A 366 -11.83 -5.63 14.16
CA LEU A 366 -10.58 -4.99 13.74
C LEU A 366 -10.36 -5.15 12.23
N LYS A 367 -10.52 -6.37 11.71
CA LYS A 367 -10.34 -6.68 10.29
C LYS A 367 -11.42 -6.04 9.40
N THR A 368 -12.64 -5.94 9.91
CA THR A 368 -13.71 -5.19 9.22
C THR A 368 -13.39 -3.71 9.17
N LEU A 369 -12.72 -3.18 10.20
CA LEU A 369 -12.29 -1.78 10.24
C LEU A 369 -11.09 -1.53 9.32
N GLU A 370 -10.11 -2.43 9.28
CA GLU A 370 -8.99 -2.43 8.31
C GLU A 370 -9.51 -2.40 6.88
N ASN A 371 -10.39 -3.33 6.50
CA ASN A 371 -10.95 -3.35 5.15
C ASN A 371 -11.73 -2.05 4.82
N LYS A 372 -12.45 -1.48 5.80
CA LYS A 372 -13.15 -0.20 5.61
C LYS A 372 -12.18 0.97 5.49
N TYR A 373 -11.05 0.91 6.18
CA TYR A 373 -9.97 1.90 6.08
C TYR A 373 -9.35 1.84 4.69
N ASP A 374 -9.00 0.65 4.20
CA ASP A 374 -8.43 0.45 2.87
C ASP A 374 -9.40 0.91 1.76
N ASP A 375 -10.68 0.52 1.86
CA ASP A 375 -11.73 0.99 0.94
C ASP A 375 -11.87 2.52 0.98
N LEU A 376 -11.81 3.12 2.17
CA LEU A 376 -11.93 4.57 2.32
C LEU A 376 -10.72 5.26 1.70
N LEU A 377 -9.51 4.75 1.93
CA LEU A 377 -8.25 5.28 1.41
C LEU A 377 -8.25 5.25 -0.13
N VAL A 378 -8.56 4.10 -0.74
CA VAL A 378 -8.64 3.96 -2.20
C VAL A 378 -9.69 4.90 -2.80
N ASN A 379 -10.85 5.06 -2.15
CA ASN A 379 -11.89 6.00 -2.60
C ASN A 379 -11.48 7.47 -2.43
N LEU A 380 -10.64 7.79 -1.44
CA LEU A 380 -10.13 9.14 -1.19
C LEU A 380 -9.06 9.50 -2.21
N GLU A 381 -8.10 8.60 -2.43
CA GLU A 381 -7.04 8.73 -3.46
C GLU A 381 -7.66 8.91 -4.86
N SER A 382 -8.64 8.09 -5.21
CA SER A 382 -9.34 8.21 -6.50
C SER A 382 -10.05 9.56 -6.69
N LYS A 383 -10.64 10.12 -5.61
CA LYS A 383 -11.27 11.44 -5.67
C LYS A 383 -10.25 12.57 -5.76
N TYR A 384 -9.10 12.41 -5.10
CA TYR A 384 -7.98 13.35 -5.19
C TYR A 384 -7.42 13.39 -6.62
N ASP A 385 -7.20 12.23 -7.24
CA ASP A 385 -6.73 12.11 -8.62
C ASP A 385 -7.70 12.76 -9.62
N ASP A 386 -9.01 12.53 -9.50
CA ASP A 386 -10.02 13.17 -10.35
C ASP A 386 -10.04 14.70 -10.18
N LEU A 387 -9.85 15.19 -8.94
CA LEU A 387 -9.77 16.62 -8.65
C LEU A 387 -8.49 17.24 -9.22
N LEU A 388 -7.35 16.54 -9.11
CA LEU A 388 -6.07 16.95 -9.65
C LEU A 388 -6.14 17.05 -11.18
N VAL A 389 -6.74 16.07 -11.85
CA VAL A 389 -6.96 16.09 -13.31
C VAL A 389 -7.82 17.29 -13.72
N LYS A 390 -8.93 17.56 -12.99
CA LYS A 390 -9.80 18.72 -13.26
C LYS A 390 -9.06 20.04 -13.09
N TYR A 391 -8.25 20.15 -12.05
CA TYR A 391 -7.45 21.34 -11.78
C TYR A 391 -6.37 21.57 -12.85
N THR A 392 -5.60 20.53 -13.20
CA THR A 392 -4.61 20.59 -14.29
C THR A 392 -5.26 21.03 -15.60
N THR A 393 -6.41 20.45 -15.94
CA THR A 393 -7.19 20.85 -17.12
C THR A 393 -7.59 22.32 -17.04
N LEU A 394 -8.06 22.80 -15.89
CA LEU A 394 -8.45 24.21 -15.72
C LEU A 394 -7.26 25.15 -15.89
N VAL A 395 -6.10 24.83 -15.31
CA VAL A 395 -4.88 25.62 -15.43
C VAL A 395 -4.45 25.70 -16.90
N GLU A 396 -4.44 24.58 -17.62
CA GLU A 396 -4.13 24.52 -19.05
C GLU A 396 -5.12 25.36 -19.87
N THR A 397 -6.43 25.20 -19.62
CA THR A 397 -7.48 25.96 -20.33
C THR A 397 -7.36 27.45 -20.06
N THR A 398 -6.99 27.83 -18.83
CA THR A 398 -6.80 29.23 -18.45
C THR A 398 -5.55 29.80 -19.10
N ALA A 399 -4.45 29.05 -19.17
CA ALA A 399 -3.24 29.45 -19.88
C ALA A 399 -3.50 29.64 -21.39
N GLU A 400 -4.29 28.75 -22.00
CA GLU A 400 -4.74 28.86 -23.39
C GLU A 400 -5.59 30.13 -23.60
N MET A 401 -6.51 30.42 -22.67
CA MET A 401 -7.33 31.63 -22.69
C MET A 401 -6.49 32.89 -22.49
N GLN A 402 -5.53 32.89 -21.57
CA GLN A 402 -4.58 33.99 -21.36
C GLN A 402 -3.76 34.25 -22.62
N LYS A 403 -3.29 33.20 -23.29
CA LYS A 403 -2.59 33.30 -24.57
C LYS A 403 -3.48 33.89 -25.66
N ASN A 404 -4.74 33.48 -25.73
CA ASN A 404 -5.71 34.04 -26.68
C ASN A 404 -6.02 35.51 -26.39
N VAL A 405 -6.20 35.90 -25.11
CA VAL A 405 -6.39 37.29 -24.68
C VAL A 405 -5.13 38.13 -24.98
N ALA A 406 -3.93 37.60 -24.71
CA ALA A 406 -2.65 38.23 -25.04
C ALA A 406 -2.46 38.40 -26.56
N LYS A 407 -2.99 37.47 -27.35
CA LYS A 407 -3.03 37.59 -28.82
C LYS A 407 -3.97 38.72 -29.28
N PHE A 408 -5.12 38.88 -28.63
CA PHE A 408 -6.03 40.00 -28.89
C PHE A 408 -5.46 41.36 -28.45
N THR A 409 -4.58 41.43 -27.44
CA THR A 409 -3.91 42.67 -27.03
C THR A 409 -2.64 42.97 -27.82
N SER A 410 -1.98 41.95 -28.40
CA SER A 410 -0.76 42.10 -29.22
C SER A 410 -1.00 42.40 -30.70
N GLU A 411 -2.22 42.22 -31.23
CA GLU A 411 -2.59 42.75 -32.56
C GLU A 411 -2.60 44.31 -32.61
N GLY A 412 -2.33 44.97 -31.47
CA GLY A 412 -2.23 46.42 -31.36
C GLY A 412 -0.82 47.02 -31.41
N GLN A 413 0.21 46.48 -30.76
CA GLN A 413 1.48 47.23 -30.59
C GLN A 413 2.72 46.33 -30.44
N GLY A 414 3.56 46.28 -31.48
CA GLY A 414 4.91 45.72 -31.44
C GLY A 414 5.88 46.68 -30.76
N ALA A 415 6.04 46.56 -29.44
CA ALA A 415 7.10 47.24 -28.70
C ALA A 415 8.33 46.33 -28.62
N ASP A 416 9.37 46.65 -29.38
CA ASP A 416 10.70 46.03 -29.24
C ASP A 416 11.38 46.61 -27.99
N GLY A 417 12.06 45.76 -27.21
CA GLY A 417 12.71 46.17 -25.97
C GLY A 417 13.80 45.17 -25.57
N LYS A 418 14.93 45.67 -25.07
CA LYS A 418 16.11 44.84 -24.76
C LYS A 418 16.01 44.07 -23.44
N ASP A 419 15.07 44.48 -22.59
CA ASP A 419 14.76 43.93 -21.28
C ASP A 419 13.33 44.32 -20.88
N CYS A 420 12.83 43.73 -19.79
CA CYS A 420 11.50 44.02 -19.28
C CYS A 420 11.32 45.48 -18.82
N ALA A 421 12.40 46.17 -18.43
CA ALA A 421 12.33 47.56 -17.99
C ALA A 421 12.10 48.52 -19.16
N GLU A 422 12.68 48.24 -20.34
CA GLU A 422 12.41 48.97 -21.57
C GLU A 422 10.99 48.70 -22.07
N LEU A 423 10.56 47.43 -22.08
CA LEU A 423 9.17 47.07 -22.38
C LEU A 423 8.17 47.78 -21.47
N TYR A 424 8.48 47.86 -20.17
CA TYR A 424 7.66 48.56 -19.19
C TYR A 424 7.57 50.07 -19.46
N LYS A 425 8.69 50.70 -19.84
CA LYS A 425 8.73 52.12 -20.24
C LYS A 425 7.94 52.36 -21.53
N ASN A 426 7.94 51.39 -22.43
CA ASN A 426 7.20 51.42 -23.70
C ASN A 426 5.68 51.20 -23.53
N GLY A 427 5.20 51.02 -22.29
CA GLY A 427 3.77 50.99 -21.98
C GLY A 427 3.21 49.61 -21.66
N LEU A 428 4.02 48.54 -21.72
CA LEU A 428 3.59 47.21 -21.30
C LEU A 428 3.57 47.13 -19.77
N LYS A 429 2.36 47.07 -19.18
CA LYS A 429 2.15 47.11 -17.72
C LYS A 429 1.72 45.79 -17.10
N LEU A 430 1.43 44.78 -17.91
CA LEU A 430 0.97 43.47 -17.43
C LEU A 430 2.16 42.53 -17.24
N SER A 431 2.19 41.82 -16.12
CA SER A 431 3.17 40.75 -15.91
C SER A 431 2.85 39.56 -16.83
N GLY A 432 3.87 38.90 -17.35
CA GLY A 432 3.69 37.80 -18.29
C GLY A 432 4.94 37.50 -19.10
N VAL A 433 4.83 36.56 -20.05
CA VAL A 433 5.93 36.19 -20.93
C VAL A 433 6.00 37.12 -22.12
N TYR A 434 7.17 37.71 -22.34
CA TYR A 434 7.46 38.61 -23.45
C TYR A 434 8.76 38.22 -24.14
N THR A 435 8.83 38.45 -25.44
CA THR A 435 10.08 38.36 -26.19
C THR A 435 10.88 39.65 -26.03
N ILE A 436 12.16 39.54 -25.70
CA ILE A 436 13.10 40.67 -25.61
C ILE A 436 14.22 40.51 -26.62
N THR A 437 14.81 41.64 -27.03
CA THR A 437 15.92 41.69 -28.01
C THR A 437 17.15 42.39 -27.41
N PRO A 438 18.05 41.65 -26.75
CA PRO A 438 19.27 42.23 -26.19
C PRO A 438 20.12 43.01 -27.20
N SER A 439 20.69 44.14 -26.79
CA SER A 439 21.42 45.09 -27.65
C SER A 439 22.73 44.56 -28.24
N ASN A 440 23.15 43.34 -27.91
CA ASN A 440 24.42 42.72 -28.33
C ASN A 440 24.32 41.92 -29.65
N GLY A 441 23.19 42.00 -30.36
CA GLY A 441 23.02 41.44 -31.71
C GLY A 441 22.74 39.93 -31.73
N GLN A 442 22.33 39.33 -30.61
CA GLN A 442 21.87 37.95 -30.54
C GLN A 442 20.34 37.84 -30.78
N SER A 443 19.89 36.64 -31.11
CA SER A 443 18.48 36.35 -31.41
C SER A 443 17.57 36.71 -30.23
N PRO A 444 16.36 37.24 -30.49
CA PRO A 444 15.36 37.44 -29.45
C PRO A 444 15.03 36.15 -28.70
N PHE A 445 14.71 36.27 -27.42
CA PHE A 445 14.24 35.14 -26.60
C PHE A 445 13.18 35.59 -25.59
N ASP A 446 12.44 34.61 -25.08
CA ASP A 446 11.32 34.85 -24.18
C ASP A 446 11.77 34.91 -22.72
N VAL A 447 11.20 35.84 -21.98
CA VAL A 447 11.39 36.01 -20.53
C VAL A 447 10.06 36.29 -19.86
N TYR A 448 9.93 35.93 -18.58
CA TYR A 448 8.83 36.44 -17.78
C TYR A 448 9.19 37.83 -17.25
N CYS A 449 8.34 38.81 -17.55
CA CYS A 449 8.42 40.14 -17.00
C CYS A 449 7.46 40.30 -15.83
N ASP A 450 7.96 40.70 -14.67
CA ASP A 450 7.15 41.21 -13.58
C ASP A 450 7.04 42.73 -13.70
N MET A 451 5.86 43.18 -14.13
CA MET A 451 5.54 44.58 -14.36
C MET A 451 4.87 45.24 -13.15
N THR A 452 4.72 44.51 -12.04
CA THR A 452 3.89 44.91 -10.90
C THR A 452 4.68 45.12 -9.62
N THR A 453 5.71 44.30 -9.37
CA THR A 453 6.49 44.37 -8.14
C THR A 453 7.44 45.56 -8.16
N ASP A 454 7.48 46.33 -7.06
CA ASP A 454 8.45 47.42 -6.82
C ASP A 454 8.63 48.39 -8.01
N GLY A 455 7.52 48.81 -8.62
CA GLY A 455 7.52 49.74 -9.75
C GLY A 455 7.59 49.08 -11.14
N GLY A 456 7.78 47.76 -11.21
CA GLY A 456 7.70 46.95 -12.42
C GLY A 456 8.94 47.00 -13.32
N GLY A 457 8.94 46.15 -14.35
CA GLY A 457 10.02 46.06 -15.33
C GLY A 457 11.10 45.03 -14.98
N TRP A 458 10.80 44.09 -14.08
CA TRP A 458 11.74 43.06 -13.66
C TRP A 458 11.78 41.91 -14.66
N THR A 459 12.97 41.56 -15.15
CA THR A 459 13.20 40.32 -15.87
C THR A 459 13.44 39.19 -14.88
N VAL A 460 12.52 38.23 -14.78
CA VAL A 460 12.63 37.11 -13.85
C VAL A 460 13.47 36.01 -14.48
N PHE A 461 14.58 35.62 -13.85
CA PHE A 461 15.46 34.55 -14.35
C PHE A 461 15.38 33.24 -13.56
N GLN A 462 14.75 33.26 -12.39
CA GLN A 462 14.48 32.08 -11.57
C GLN A 462 13.12 32.25 -10.89
N LYS A 463 12.32 31.19 -10.86
CA LYS A 463 11.07 31.15 -10.07
C LYS A 463 10.88 29.78 -9.43
N ARG A 464 10.57 29.77 -8.13
CA ARG A 464 10.24 28.58 -7.31
C ARG A 464 8.95 28.88 -6.54
N MET A 465 7.97 27.98 -6.57
CA MET A 465 6.64 28.19 -6.02
C MET A 465 6.01 26.91 -5.45
N ASP A 466 6.09 25.77 -6.16
CA ASP A 466 5.28 24.57 -5.90
C ASP A 466 6.05 23.24 -6.01
N GLY A 467 7.34 23.28 -6.36
CA GLY A 467 8.16 22.08 -6.53
C GLY A 467 7.88 21.28 -7.79
N SER A 468 7.11 21.82 -8.75
CA SER A 468 6.78 21.15 -10.02
C SER A 468 7.97 20.87 -10.93
N VAL A 469 9.11 21.54 -10.69
CA VAL A 469 10.34 21.36 -11.47
C VAL A 469 11.48 20.92 -10.55
N ASP A 470 12.13 19.80 -10.91
CA ASP A 470 13.37 19.39 -10.26
C ASP A 470 14.53 20.32 -10.63
N PHE A 471 15.20 20.90 -9.64
CA PHE A 471 16.38 21.76 -9.81
C PHE A 471 17.70 21.01 -9.59
N TYR A 472 17.67 19.72 -9.22
CA TYR A 472 18.87 18.89 -9.11
C TYR A 472 19.32 18.40 -10.50
N ARG A 473 19.98 19.31 -11.24
CA ARG A 473 20.30 19.13 -12.67
C ARG A 473 21.78 19.32 -13.00
N GLY A 474 22.16 18.87 -14.20
CA GLY A 474 23.52 18.95 -14.70
C GLY A 474 23.90 20.33 -15.24
N TRP A 475 25.19 20.50 -15.55
CA TRP A 475 25.74 21.76 -16.08
C TRP A 475 25.03 22.27 -17.34
N GLN A 476 24.72 21.36 -18.27
CA GLN A 476 24.08 21.73 -19.54
C GLN A 476 22.68 22.30 -19.35
N ASP A 477 21.94 21.82 -18.35
CA ASP A 477 20.60 22.33 -18.03
C ASP A 477 20.68 23.75 -17.45
N TYR A 478 21.60 23.99 -16.51
CA TYR A 478 21.81 25.33 -15.95
C TYR A 478 22.40 26.32 -16.96
N LYS A 479 23.17 25.82 -17.94
CA LYS A 479 23.67 26.62 -19.06
C LYS A 479 22.54 27.12 -19.96
N HIS A 480 21.65 26.23 -20.40
CA HIS A 480 20.61 26.52 -21.39
C HIS A 480 19.27 26.96 -20.80
N GLY A 481 18.99 26.64 -19.54
CA GLY A 481 17.70 26.86 -18.91
C GLY A 481 16.79 25.63 -18.94
N PHE A 482 15.79 25.61 -18.05
CA PHE A 482 14.79 24.55 -17.93
C PHE A 482 13.53 25.07 -17.21
N GLY A 483 12.41 24.36 -17.38
CA GLY A 483 11.13 24.71 -16.76
C GLY A 483 10.19 25.49 -17.68
N ASN A 484 9.20 26.15 -17.10
CA ASN A 484 8.18 26.92 -17.82
C ASN A 484 8.17 28.37 -17.31
N LEU A 485 8.28 29.36 -18.21
CA LEU A 485 8.29 30.78 -17.85
C LEU A 485 7.03 31.25 -17.08
N ASN A 486 5.90 30.54 -17.23
CA ASN A 486 4.68 30.80 -16.45
C ASN A 486 4.63 30.04 -15.10
N GLY A 487 5.56 29.11 -14.86
CA GLY A 487 5.64 28.25 -13.68
C GLY A 487 6.99 28.33 -12.97
N GLU A 488 7.54 27.20 -12.52
CA GLU A 488 8.92 27.13 -12.03
C GLU A 488 9.91 27.00 -13.18
N TYR A 489 11.03 27.73 -13.11
CA TYR A 489 12.06 27.67 -14.15
C TYR A 489 13.40 28.28 -13.72
N TRP A 490 14.42 27.95 -14.50
CA TRP A 490 15.71 28.62 -14.57
C TRP A 490 15.94 29.10 -16.01
N LEU A 491 16.22 30.39 -16.20
CA LEU A 491 16.34 30.99 -17.53
C LEU A 491 17.56 30.49 -18.33
N GLY A 492 18.61 30.07 -17.63
CA GLY A 492 19.86 29.63 -18.24
C GLY A 492 20.98 30.65 -18.09
N ASN A 493 22.17 30.19 -17.71
CA ASN A 493 23.32 31.04 -17.44
C ASN A 493 23.81 31.78 -18.69
N ASP A 494 23.65 31.20 -19.88
CA ASP A 494 23.96 31.92 -21.13
C ASP A 494 23.08 33.16 -21.27
N GLN A 495 21.78 33.04 -21.02
CA GLN A 495 20.85 34.17 -21.12
C GLN A 495 21.07 35.20 -20.01
N ILE A 496 21.36 34.76 -18.78
CA ILE A 496 21.64 35.68 -17.66
C ILE A 496 22.96 36.45 -17.90
N ASN A 497 23.99 35.78 -18.43
CA ASN A 497 25.22 36.45 -18.85
C ASN A 497 24.93 37.51 -19.93
N LEU A 498 24.16 37.15 -20.96
CA LEU A 498 23.79 38.06 -22.04
C LEU A 498 23.04 39.28 -21.53
N LEU A 499 22.07 39.08 -20.63
CA LEU A 499 21.30 40.17 -20.03
C LEU A 499 22.21 41.13 -19.27
N THR A 500 22.95 40.60 -18.31
CA THR A 500 23.74 41.40 -17.36
C THR A 500 24.97 42.08 -17.98
N HIS A 501 25.40 41.67 -19.17
CA HIS A 501 26.50 42.34 -19.90
C HIS A 501 26.07 43.60 -20.67
N GLN A 502 24.77 43.86 -20.80
CA GLN A 502 24.27 45.01 -21.55
C GLN A 502 24.41 46.35 -20.80
N GLY A 503 24.63 46.31 -19.49
CA GLY A 503 24.64 47.50 -18.66
C GLY A 503 24.68 47.16 -17.18
N HIS A 504 24.24 48.12 -16.36
CA HIS A 504 24.16 47.95 -14.91
C HIS A 504 22.79 47.42 -14.54
N TYR A 505 22.74 46.23 -13.95
CA TYR A 505 21.52 45.59 -13.46
C TYR A 505 21.59 45.50 -11.95
N GLU A 506 20.44 45.67 -11.31
CA GLU A 506 20.26 45.33 -9.90
C GLU A 506 19.60 43.94 -9.79
N LEU A 507 19.89 43.25 -8.68
CA LEU A 507 19.24 41.98 -8.35
C LEU A 507 18.26 42.20 -7.20
N ARG A 508 17.05 41.69 -7.38
CA ARG A 508 16.06 41.52 -6.31
C ARG A 508 15.74 40.04 -6.16
N VAL A 509 15.68 39.57 -4.91
CA VAL A 509 15.28 38.21 -4.56
C VAL A 509 14.11 38.31 -3.60
N ASP A 510 12.92 37.94 -4.06
CA ASP A 510 11.72 37.88 -3.25
C ASP A 510 11.56 36.47 -2.65
N LEU A 511 11.27 36.39 -1.36
CA LEU A 511 11.16 35.18 -0.56
C LEU A 511 9.80 35.18 0.15
N GLU A 512 9.16 34.03 0.25
CA GLU A 512 7.89 33.85 0.94
C GLU A 512 7.91 32.57 1.78
N ASP A 513 7.49 32.66 3.03
CA ASP A 513 7.38 31.48 3.90
C ASP A 513 6.03 30.76 3.76
N ALA A 514 5.91 29.59 4.38
CA ALA A 514 4.68 28.78 4.34
C ALA A 514 3.46 29.48 4.98
N THR A 515 3.68 30.53 5.77
CA THR A 515 2.61 31.34 6.38
C THR A 515 2.21 32.54 5.51
N GLY A 516 2.89 32.73 4.37
CA GLY A 516 2.64 33.82 3.42
C GLY A 516 3.37 35.12 3.74
N VAL A 517 4.33 35.10 4.68
CA VAL A 517 5.13 36.31 4.97
C VAL A 517 6.18 36.48 3.89
N LYS A 518 6.21 37.67 3.29
CA LYS A 518 7.12 38.02 2.18
C LYS A 518 8.22 38.94 2.64
N VAL A 519 9.44 38.64 2.24
CA VAL A 519 10.64 39.49 2.44
C VAL A 519 11.46 39.54 1.16
N TYR A 520 12.37 40.50 1.07
CA TYR A 520 13.22 40.62 -0.10
C TYR A 520 14.67 41.00 0.25
N ALA A 521 15.58 40.54 -0.60
CA ALA A 521 16.97 40.99 -0.66
C ALA A 521 17.18 41.78 -1.95
N ARG A 522 17.95 42.87 -1.91
CA ARG A 522 18.29 43.68 -3.07
C ARG A 522 19.78 43.97 -3.11
N TYR A 523 20.38 43.85 -4.29
CA TYR A 523 21.78 44.17 -4.56
C TYR A 523 21.84 45.20 -5.68
N ASP A 524 22.51 46.32 -5.43
CA ASP A 524 22.56 47.43 -6.39
C ASP A 524 23.33 47.10 -7.68
N ASN A 525 24.15 46.05 -7.69
CA ASN A 525 24.81 45.52 -8.89
C ASN A 525 24.64 43.99 -8.99
N PHE A 526 24.44 43.50 -10.21
CA PHE A 526 24.31 42.09 -10.55
C PHE A 526 24.90 41.82 -11.93
N ALA A 527 25.93 40.98 -11.97
CA ALA A 527 26.48 40.48 -13.22
C ALA A 527 26.90 39.03 -13.12
N VAL A 528 26.70 38.28 -14.20
CA VAL A 528 27.13 36.89 -14.34
C VAL A 528 28.11 36.83 -15.49
N SER A 529 29.35 36.40 -15.26
CA SER A 529 30.39 36.33 -16.28
C SER A 529 30.16 35.21 -17.31
N SER A 530 30.99 35.12 -18.34
CA SER A 530 30.81 34.12 -19.40
C SER A 530 31.10 32.69 -18.93
N GLU A 531 30.75 31.69 -19.75
CA GLU A 531 31.12 30.28 -19.50
C GLU A 531 32.64 30.08 -19.33
N ARG A 532 33.48 30.87 -20.02
CA ARG A 532 34.95 30.77 -19.90
C ARG A 532 35.47 31.04 -18.49
N THR A 533 34.69 31.79 -17.71
CA THR A 533 34.95 32.16 -16.32
C THR A 533 33.97 31.47 -15.38
N ASN A 534 33.34 30.38 -15.83
CA ASN A 534 32.39 29.55 -15.09
C ASN A 534 31.20 30.35 -14.52
N TYR A 535 30.68 31.33 -15.27
CA TYR A 535 29.51 32.12 -14.85
C TYR A 535 29.66 32.76 -13.46
N GLN A 536 30.85 33.27 -13.17
CA GLN A 536 31.17 33.93 -11.91
C GLN A 536 30.19 35.10 -11.63
N LEU A 537 29.57 35.04 -10.46
CA LEU A 537 28.64 36.05 -9.95
C LEU A 537 29.41 37.27 -9.40
N THR A 538 28.93 38.46 -9.73
CA THR A 538 29.33 39.74 -9.15
C THR A 538 28.10 40.40 -8.56
N LEU A 539 28.17 40.78 -7.28
CA LEU A 539 27.11 41.48 -6.55
C LEU A 539 27.62 42.81 -5.99
N GLY A 540 26.70 43.76 -5.86
CA GLY A 540 26.93 45.04 -5.21
C GLY A 540 26.52 45.07 -3.74
N ALA A 541 26.21 46.25 -3.22
CA ALA A 541 25.81 46.45 -1.84
C ALA A 541 24.42 45.88 -1.57
N TYR A 542 24.28 45.18 -0.43
CA TYR A 542 23.02 44.60 0.02
C TYR A 542 22.09 45.65 0.65
N SER A 543 20.80 45.50 0.40
CA SER A 543 19.70 46.16 1.09
C SER A 543 18.48 45.21 1.15
N GLY A 544 17.44 45.59 1.90
CA GLY A 544 16.23 44.76 2.06
C GLY A 544 16.08 44.17 3.46
N ASP A 545 14.94 43.55 3.71
CA ASP A 545 14.48 43.08 5.02
C ASP A 545 14.69 41.57 5.24
N ALA A 546 15.15 40.83 4.23
CA ALA A 546 15.43 39.38 4.36
C ALA A 546 16.46 39.05 5.46
N GLY A 547 17.41 39.94 5.74
CA GLY A 547 18.40 39.76 6.82
C GLY A 547 17.83 39.79 8.24
N LEU A 548 16.59 40.28 8.44
CA LEU A 548 15.92 40.29 9.74
C LEU A 548 15.22 38.96 10.08
N PHE A 549 15.17 38.02 9.12
CA PHE A 549 14.50 36.73 9.26
C PHE A 549 15.39 35.57 9.78
N ILE A 550 16.65 35.87 10.16
CA ILE A 550 17.60 34.88 10.71
C ILE A 550 17.77 35.07 12.24
N SER A 551 16.69 35.37 12.97
CA SER A 551 16.70 35.45 14.45
C SER A 551 15.79 34.44 15.11
#